data_AF-A0A6B2SUF0-F1
#
_entry.id   AF-A0A6B2SUF0-F1
#
_cell.length_a   1.000
_cell.length_b   1.000
_cell.length_c   1.000
_cell.angle_alpha   90.00
_cell.angle_beta   90.00
_cell.angle_gamma   90.00
#
_symmetry.space_group_name_H-M   'P 1'
#
loop_
_entity.id
_entity.type
_entity.pdbx_description
1 polymer ?
#
loop_
_entity_poly.entity_id
_entity_poly.type
_entity_poly.pdbx_seq_one_letter_code
_entity_poly.pdbx_strand_id
1 'polypeptide(L)' 'RVHPRRPWTPGGPAPERPAYADLPPLLRGYLRLGAWVCGAPAHDPEFDVADFFVLLDTERLSARHRRYFLGEDAR' A
#
# COMPACT_ATOMS: atom_id res chain seq x y z
N ARG A 1 3.40 -13.58 -5.47
CA ARG A 1 2.22 -12.76 -5.81
C ARG A 1 1.05 -13.26 -4.96
N VAL A 2 0.30 -12.37 -4.32
CA VAL A 2 -0.79 -12.72 -3.38
C VAL A 2 -2.14 -12.64 -4.11
N HIS A 3 -3.08 -13.50 -3.74
CA HIS A 3 -4.44 -13.54 -4.29
C HIS A 3 -5.48 -13.35 -3.16
N PRO A 4 -6.42 -12.39 -3.29
CA PRO A 4 -7.43 -12.14 -2.27
C PRO A 4 -8.50 -13.24 -2.27
N ARG A 5 -9.08 -13.54 -1.10
CA ARG A 5 -10.20 -14.49 -0.97
C ARG A 5 -11.50 -13.97 -1.60
N ARG A 6 -11.74 -12.66 -1.50
CA ARG A 6 -12.84 -11.95 -2.14
C ARG A 6 -12.24 -10.87 -3.04
N PRO A 7 -11.95 -11.15 -4.33
CA PRO A 7 -11.37 -10.16 -5.22
C PRO A 7 -12.31 -8.97 -5.40
N TRP A 8 -11.80 -7.75 -5.23
CA TRP A 8 -12.53 -6.55 -5.66
C TRP A 8 -12.41 -6.40 -7.18
N THR A 9 -13.53 -6.10 -7.82
CA THR A 9 -13.60 -5.93 -9.28
C THR A 9 -14.12 -4.53 -9.58
N PRO A 10 -13.41 -3.73 -10.40
CA PRO A 10 -13.90 -2.42 -10.81
C PRO A 10 -15.16 -2.56 -11.66
N GLY A 11 -16.16 -1.70 -11.42
CA GLY A 11 -17.42 -1.68 -12.17
C GLY A 11 -17.27 -1.24 -13.64
N GLY A 12 -16.08 -0.81 -14.04
CA GLY A 12 -15.77 -0.36 -15.40
C GLY A 12 -14.40 0.32 -15.44
N PRO A 13 -13.91 0.68 -16.64
CA PRO A 13 -12.72 1.50 -16.77
C PRO A 13 -12.93 2.86 -16.11
N ALA A 14 -11.91 3.37 -15.43
CA ALA A 14 -11.91 4.76 -14.98
C ALA A 14 -11.98 5.68 -16.21
N PRO A 15 -12.77 6.78 -16.16
CA PRO A 15 -12.89 7.71 -17.29
C PRO A 15 -11.56 8.39 -17.62
N GLU A 16 -10.69 8.54 -16.63
CA GLU A 16 -9.38 9.15 -16.76
C GLU A 16 -8.32 8.29 -16.05
N ARG A 17 -7.07 8.42 -16.51
CA ARG A 17 -5.94 7.74 -15.88
C ARG A 17 -5.55 8.50 -14.60
N PRO A 18 -5.56 7.86 -13.42
CA PRO A 18 -5.24 8.54 -12.17
C PRO A 18 -3.78 8.98 -12.16
N ALA A 19 -3.54 10.18 -11.62
CA ALA A 19 -2.22 10.69 -11.30
C ALA A 19 -1.74 10.12 -9.95
N TYR A 20 -0.42 10.17 -9.72
CA TYR A 20 0.14 9.80 -8.42
C TYR A 20 -0.42 10.65 -7.26
N ALA A 21 -0.84 11.89 -7.56
CA ALA A 21 -1.49 12.80 -6.62
C ALA A 21 -2.91 12.36 -6.21
N ASP A 22 -3.53 11.43 -6.93
CA ASP A 22 -4.87 10.92 -6.62
C ASP A 22 -4.82 9.74 -5.63
N LEU A 23 -3.64 9.16 -5.42
CA LEU A 23 -3.48 8.10 -4.44
C LEU A 23 -3.76 8.61 -3.02
N PRO A 24 -4.46 7.83 -2.17
CA PRO A 24 -4.66 8.18 -0.78
C PRO A 24 -3.33 8.49 -0.06
N PRO A 25 -3.27 9.53 0.81
CA PRO A 25 -2.04 9.92 1.51
C PRO A 25 -1.30 8.77 2.19
N LEU A 26 -2.06 7.86 2.82
CA LEU A 26 -1.50 6.70 3.52
C LEU A 26 -0.78 5.75 2.56
N LEU A 27 -1.44 5.37 1.46
CA LEU A 27 -0.86 4.48 0.46
C LEU A 27 0.37 5.12 -0.19
N ARG A 28 0.34 6.42 -0.49
CA ARG A 28 1.52 7.17 -0.95
C ARG A 28 2.66 7.08 0.04
N GLY A 29 2.38 7.20 1.34
CA GLY A 29 3.36 7.04 2.41
C GLY A 29 4.06 5.69 2.34
N TYR A 30 3.30 4.60 2.28
CA TYR A 30 3.86 3.25 2.18
C TYR A 30 4.73 3.06 0.94
N LEU A 31 4.26 3.51 -0.23
CA LEU A 31 5.04 3.41 -1.47
C LEU A 31 6.32 4.24 -1.42
N ARG A 32 6.30 5.42 -0.80
CA ARG A 32 7.50 6.26 -0.60
C ARG A 32 8.52 5.62 0.34
N LEU A 33 8.07 4.80 1.29
CA LEU A 33 8.94 4.02 2.16
C LEU A 33 9.55 2.80 1.45
N GLY A 34 9.13 2.50 0.22
CA GLY A 34 9.58 1.34 -0.54
C GLY A 34 8.69 0.10 -0.37
N ALA A 35 7.50 0.24 0.21
CA ALA A 35 6.54 -0.85 0.22
C ALA A 35 6.05 -1.17 -1.20
N TRP A 36 5.64 -2.41 -1.42
CA TRP A 36 5.07 -2.87 -2.69
C TRP A 36 3.69 -3.47 -2.51
N VAL A 37 2.84 -3.31 -3.54
CA VAL A 37 1.52 -3.95 -3.62
C VAL A 37 1.71 -5.39 -4.11
N CYS A 38 1.19 -6.35 -3.36
CA CYS A 38 1.47 -7.77 -3.61
C CYS A 38 0.48 -8.47 -4.56
N GLY A 39 -0.60 -7.80 -4.96
CA GLY A 39 -1.66 -8.41 -5.77
C GLY A 39 -2.87 -7.51 -5.98
N ALA A 40 -3.95 -8.12 -6.48
CA ALA A 40 -5.25 -7.47 -6.60
C ALA A 40 -5.85 -7.20 -5.21
N PRO A 41 -6.66 -6.13 -5.06
CA PRO A 41 -7.27 -5.80 -3.78
C PRO A 41 -8.38 -6.78 -3.39
N ALA A 42 -8.59 -6.94 -2.10
CA ALA A 42 -9.74 -7.62 -1.54
C ALA A 42 -10.94 -6.66 -1.42
N HIS A 43 -12.15 -7.15 -1.62
CA HIS A 43 -13.37 -6.42 -1.31
C HIS A 43 -13.79 -6.68 0.14
N ASP A 44 -13.89 -5.62 0.93
CA ASP A 44 -14.48 -5.66 2.26
C ASP A 44 -15.91 -5.10 2.22
N PRO A 45 -16.94 -5.97 2.26
CA PRO A 45 -18.33 -5.55 2.16
C PRO A 45 -18.86 -4.88 3.44
N GLU A 46 -18.18 -5.00 4.58
CA GLU A 46 -18.62 -4.35 5.82
C GLU A 46 -18.33 -2.85 5.79
N PHE A 47 -17.30 -2.45 5.03
CA PHE A 47 -16.86 -1.06 4.91
C PHE A 47 -17.05 -0.48 3.49
N ASP A 48 -17.45 -1.29 2.50
CA ASP A 48 -17.56 -0.93 1.07
C ASP A 48 -16.25 -0.36 0.50
N VAL A 49 -15.14 -1.06 0.79
CA VAL A 49 -13.79 -0.65 0.37
C VAL A 49 -13.03 -1.75 -0.37
N ALA A 50 -11.98 -1.33 -1.06
CA ALA A 50 -11.00 -2.19 -1.70
C ALA A 50 -9.67 -2.13 -0.93
N ASP A 51 -9.27 -3.24 -0.32
CA ASP A 51 -8.06 -3.34 0.49
C ASP A 51 -6.89 -3.91 -0.28
N PHE A 52 -5.77 -3.18 -0.29
CA PHE A 52 -4.52 -3.66 -0.87
C PHE A 52 -3.63 -4.32 0.18
N PHE A 53 -3.23 -5.56 -0.09
CA PHE A 53 -2.13 -6.16 0.65
C PHE A 53 -0.81 -5.53 0.20
N VAL A 54 -0.19 -4.76 1.10
CA VAL A 54 1.12 -4.13 0.92
C VAL A 54 2.15 -4.79 1.82
N LEU A 55 3.38 -4.91 1.34
CA LEU A 55 4.51 -5.43 2.12
C LEU A 55 5.64 -4.42 2.10
N LEU A 56 6.17 -4.14 3.30
CA LEU A 56 7.33 -3.29 3.51
C LEU A 56 8.46 -4.15 4.07
N ASP A 57 9.56 -4.21 3.35
CA ASP A 57 10.80 -4.84 3.82
C ASP A 57 11.57 -3.85 4.70
N THR A 58 11.61 -4.11 6.00
CA THR A 58 12.25 -3.24 6.99
C THR A 58 13.77 -3.22 6.85
N GLU A 59 14.40 -4.26 6.29
CA GLU A 59 15.85 -4.29 6.06
C GLU A 59 16.25 -3.36 4.92
N ARG A 60 15.35 -3.14 3.97
CA ARG A 60 15.55 -2.23 2.82
C ARG A 60 15.20 -0.78 3.12
N LEU A 61 14.69 -0.47 4.31
CA LEU A 61 14.43 0.91 4.70
C LEU A 61 15.73 1.71 4.71
N SER A 62 15.66 2.94 4.19
CA SER A 62 16.77 3.89 4.31
C SER A 62 17.10 4.13 5.79
N ALA A 63 18.37 4.43 6.11
CA ALA A 63 18.81 4.69 7.48
C ALA A 63 17.95 5.75 8.21
N ARG A 64 17.57 6.84 7.51
CA ARG A 64 16.68 7.87 8.07
C ARG A 64 15.32 7.30 8.51
N HIS A 65 14.70 6.48 7.67
CA HIS A 65 13.41 5.87 7.99
C HIS A 65 13.54 4.77 9.05
N ARG A 66 14.62 3.97 9.05
CA ARG A 66 14.88 3.02 10.14
C ARG A 66 15.05 3.71 11.48
N ARG A 67 15.84 4.78 11.56
CA ARG A 67 15.94 5.61 12.78
C ARG A 67 14.57 6.08 13.26
N TYR A 68 13.77 6.62 12.35
CA TYR A 68 12.48 7.22 12.68
C TYR A 68 11.43 6.19 13.13
N PHE A 69 11.33 5.04 12.45
CA PHE A 69 10.28 4.04 12.71
C PHE A 69 10.72 2.91 13.64
N LEU A 70 12.00 2.54 13.67
CA LEU A 70 12.54 1.40 14.43
C LEU A 70 13.41 1.83 15.62
N GLY A 71 13.73 3.12 15.75
CA GLY A 71 14.47 3.64 16.91
C GLY A 71 15.93 3.19 16.98
N GLU A 72 16.56 2.83 15.86
CA GLU A 72 17.91 2.25 15.82
C GLU A 72 19.04 3.17 16.35
N ASP A 73 18.77 4.46 16.58
CA ASP A 73 19.72 5.40 17.21
C ASP A 73 19.45 5.63 18.72
N ALA A 74 18.63 4.80 19.36
CA ALA A 74 18.33 4.87 20.81
C ALA A 74 19.16 3.88 21.66
N ARG A 75 20.36 3.49 21.20
CA ARG A 75 21.33 2.74 22.00
C ARG A 75 22.60 3.55 22.22
#